data_AF-A0A5B0MXM6-F1
#
_entry.id   AF-A0A5B0MXM6-F1
#
_cell.length_a   1.000
_cell.length_b   1.000
_cell.length_c   1.000
_cell.angle_alpha   90.00
_cell.angle_beta   90.00
_cell.angle_gamma   90.00
#
_symmetry.space_group_name_H-M   'P 1'
#
loop_
_entity.id
_entity.type
_entity.pdbx_description
1 polymer ?
#
loop_
_entity_poly.entity_id
_entity_poly.type
_entity_poly.pdbx_seq_one_letter_code
_entity_poly.pdbx_strand_id
1 'polypeptide(L)'
;MQELYDWDMEDKDEDSINIFEELETEAEEEKIQAQLQPNKEQSHLEGHQKLLQDYFVQGLTYSNTDFKQQFRMRRELFLNIVADVEAACPYFVQKPAT
;
A
#
# COMPACT_ATOMS: atom_id res chain seq x y z
N MET A 1 -38.07 22.34 34.90
CA MET A 1 -38.74 21.47 33.93
C MET A 1 -39.05 22.32 32.73
N GLN A 2 -38.58 22.06 31.52
CA GLN A 2 -37.69 21.04 30.96
C GLN A 2 -37.26 21.74 29.65
N GLU A 3 -35.96 21.89 29.40
CA GLU A 3 -35.31 21.12 28.32
C GLU A 3 -36.07 21.22 26.99
N LEU A 4 -35.69 22.18 26.15
CA LEU A 4 -35.88 22.01 24.71
C LEU A 4 -34.86 22.84 23.93
N TYR A 5 -33.66 22.27 23.83
CA TYR A 5 -32.75 22.37 22.68
C TYR A 5 -32.63 23.75 22.00
N ASP A 6 -31.74 24.57 22.54
CA ASP A 6 -31.06 25.65 21.84
C ASP A 6 -29.56 25.40 22.02
N TRP A 7 -28.98 24.61 21.11
CA TRP A 7 -27.54 24.55 20.89
C TRP A 7 -27.31 24.18 19.43
N ASP A 8 -26.59 25.06 18.76
CA ASP A 8 -26.14 25.00 17.38
C ASP A 8 -25.77 23.60 16.92
N MET A 9 -26.40 23.21 15.81
CA MET A 9 -25.90 22.18 14.92
C MET A 9 -24.71 22.73 14.12
N GLU A 10 -23.55 22.95 14.75
CA GLU A 10 -22.33 23.14 13.98
C GLU A 10 -21.05 22.70 14.70
N ASP A 11 -21.06 21.48 15.26
CA ASP A 11 -19.82 20.70 15.37
C ASP A 11 -19.62 19.97 14.03
N LYS A 12 -19.17 20.71 13.02
CA LYS A 12 -18.39 20.09 11.94
C LYS A 12 -16.98 20.01 12.47
N ASP A 13 -16.54 18.79 12.78
CA ASP A 13 -15.15 18.51 13.11
C ASP A 13 -14.25 19.03 11.97
N GLU A 14 -13.72 20.25 12.15
CA GLU A 14 -12.69 20.88 11.31
C GLU A 14 -11.33 20.21 11.53
N ASP A 15 -11.29 18.88 11.57
CA ASP A 15 -10.05 18.10 11.68
C ASP A 15 -10.06 16.94 10.67
N SER A 16 -10.81 17.04 9.57
CA SER A 16 -10.53 16.23 8.39
C SER A 16 -9.24 16.74 7.75
N ILE A 17 -8.13 16.25 8.28
CA ILE A 17 -6.75 16.48 7.84
C ILE A 17 -6.67 16.53 6.31
N ASN A 18 -6.56 17.73 5.73
CA ASN A 18 -6.22 17.94 4.32
C ASN A 18 -4.70 17.76 4.16
N ILE A 19 -4.23 16.52 4.29
CA ILE A 19 -2.83 16.08 4.03
C ILE A 19 -2.30 16.60 2.68
N PHE A 20 -3.18 16.88 1.73
CA PHE A 20 -2.82 17.28 0.38
C PHE A 20 -2.59 18.79 0.23
N GLU A 21 -3.15 19.62 1.10
CA GLU A 21 -3.18 21.09 0.94
C GLU A 21 -2.02 21.80 1.68
N GLU A 22 -1.43 21.13 2.67
CA GLU A 22 -0.28 21.64 3.45
C GLU A 22 1.08 21.50 2.73
N LEU A 23 1.12 20.86 1.55
CA LEU A 23 2.37 20.61 0.80
C LEU A 23 2.79 21.76 -0.12
N GLU A 24 1.95 22.77 -0.34
CA GLU A 24 2.19 23.80 -1.37
C GLU A 24 2.68 25.15 -0.85
N THR A 25 2.82 25.37 0.46
CA THR A 25 3.40 26.62 1.01
C THR A 25 4.90 26.52 1.25
N GLU A 26 5.64 26.78 0.16
CA GLU A 26 6.89 27.56 0.08
C GLU A 26 7.97 27.41 1.18
N ALA A 27 9.06 26.74 0.80
CA ALA A 27 10.41 27.31 0.83
C ALA A 27 10.93 28.00 2.12
N GLU A 28 10.86 27.32 3.27
CA GLU A 28 11.86 27.52 4.34
C GLU A 28 12.88 26.39 4.34
N GLU A 29 14.06 26.74 3.83
CA GLU A 29 15.28 25.94 3.79
C GLU A 29 15.89 25.76 5.19
N GLU A 30 15.24 25.00 6.07
CA GLU A 30 15.92 24.49 7.28
C GLU A 30 16.16 22.99 7.15
N LYS A 31 17.44 22.62 7.32
CA LYS A 31 18.02 21.28 7.16
C LYS A 31 17.27 20.20 7.96
N ILE A 32 16.17 19.69 7.44
CA ILE A 32 15.75 18.31 7.71
C ILE A 32 16.49 17.42 6.72
N GLN A 33 17.82 17.41 6.81
CA GLN A 33 18.58 16.25 6.35
C GLN A 33 18.35 15.16 7.40
N ALA A 34 17.11 14.65 7.47
CA ALA A 34 16.86 13.35 8.05
C ALA A 34 17.91 12.43 7.43
N GLN A 35 18.69 11.75 8.26
CA GLN A 35 19.72 10.84 7.79
C GLN A 35 19.02 9.71 7.01
N LEU A 36 18.79 9.94 5.71
CA LEU A 36 18.22 8.97 4.82
C LEU A 36 19.18 7.80 4.84
N GLN A 37 18.70 6.65 5.33
CA GLN A 37 19.48 5.44 5.24
C GLN A 37 19.85 5.24 3.76
N PRO A 38 21.13 4.99 3.45
CA PRO A 38 21.55 4.81 2.07
C PRO A 38 20.73 3.66 1.46
N ASN A 39 20.31 3.85 0.21
CA ASN A 39 19.56 2.84 -0.52
C ASN A 39 20.39 1.56 -0.58
N LYS A 40 20.01 0.55 0.19
CA LYS A 40 20.67 -0.75 0.20
C LYS A 40 20.16 -1.53 -0.99
N GLU A 41 21.07 -1.95 -1.86
CA GLU A 41 20.74 -2.88 -2.95
C GLU A 41 20.26 -4.21 -2.34
N GLN A 42 18.95 -4.47 -2.42
CA GLN A 42 18.31 -5.64 -1.82
C GLN A 42 18.24 -6.84 -2.79
N SER A 43 19.08 -6.88 -3.83
CA SER A 43 19.02 -7.91 -4.88
C SER A 43 17.58 -8.15 -5.37
N HIS A 44 16.89 -7.08 -5.79
CA HIS A 44 15.44 -7.08 -6.05
C HIS A 44 14.96 -8.25 -6.92
N LEU A 45 15.74 -8.60 -7.96
CA LEU A 45 15.44 -9.71 -8.86
C LEU A 45 15.44 -11.06 -8.11
N GLU A 46 16.48 -11.32 -7.31
CA GLU A 46 16.63 -12.57 -6.55
C GLU A 46 15.55 -12.68 -5.48
N GLY A 47 15.27 -11.58 -4.76
CA GLY A 47 14.18 -11.52 -3.79
C GLY A 47 12.82 -11.79 -4.42
N HIS A 48 12.56 -11.22 -5.61
CA HIS A 48 11.33 -11.46 -6.36
C HIS A 48 11.20 -12.93 -6.79
N GLN A 49 12.26 -13.51 -7.37
CA GLN A 49 12.26 -14.92 -7.78
C GLN A 49 12.01 -15.86 -6.59
N LYS A 50 12.66 -15.60 -5.46
CA LYS A 50 12.48 -16.39 -4.25
C LYS A 50 11.05 -16.29 -3.72
N LEU A 51 10.47 -15.09 -3.70
CA LEU A 51 9.09 -14.89 -3.28
C LEU A 51 8.10 -15.64 -4.18
N LEU A 52 8.33 -15.66 -5.49
CA LEU A 52 7.51 -16.45 -6.43
C LEU A 52 7.63 -17.95 -6.16
N GLN A 53 8.85 -18.45 -5.96
CA GLN A 53 9.11 -19.86 -5.66
C GLN A 53 8.43 -20.31 -4.37
N ASP A 54 8.55 -19.51 -3.32
CA ASP A 54 8.07 -19.86 -1.99
C ASP A 54 6.53 -19.91 -1.88
N TYR A 55 5.81 -19.05 -2.64
CA TYR A 55 4.36 -18.86 -2.50
C TYR A 55 3.48 -19.35 -3.66
N PHE A 56 4.05 -19.51 -4.85
CA PHE A 56 3.25 -19.76 -6.06
C PHE A 56 3.70 -20.99 -6.88
N VAL A 57 4.87 -21.57 -6.61
CA VAL A 57 5.36 -22.79 -7.31
C VAL A 57 4.90 -24.08 -6.60
N GLN A 58 4.82 -25.22 -7.30
CA GLN A 58 4.54 -26.52 -6.67
C GLN A 58 5.63 -26.89 -5.65
N GLY A 59 5.24 -27.37 -4.46
CA GLY A 59 6.18 -27.65 -3.37
C GLY A 59 6.44 -26.45 -2.45
N LEU A 60 5.44 -25.57 -2.30
CA LEU A 60 5.43 -24.34 -1.52
C LEU A 60 6.09 -24.49 -0.15
N THR A 61 7.05 -23.60 0.15
CA THR A 61 7.65 -23.46 1.48
C THR A 61 6.60 -23.01 2.50
N TYR A 62 5.71 -22.10 2.09
CA TYR A 62 4.70 -21.51 2.97
C TYR A 62 3.30 -22.01 2.64
N SER A 63 2.56 -22.33 3.69
CA SER A 63 1.20 -22.82 3.59
C SER A 63 0.19 -21.67 3.40
N ASN A 64 -1.06 -22.03 3.11
CA ASN A 64 -2.14 -21.04 2.99
C ASN A 64 -2.39 -20.25 4.29
N THR A 65 -2.08 -20.81 5.46
CA THR A 65 -2.21 -20.08 6.73
C THR A 65 -1.15 -19.01 6.87
N ASP A 66 0.08 -19.31 6.43
CA ASP A 66 1.20 -18.37 6.47
C ASP A 66 0.96 -17.22 5.48
N PHE A 67 0.46 -17.54 4.28
CA PHE A 67 0.08 -16.53 3.29
C PHE A 67 -1.00 -15.57 3.82
N LYS A 68 -2.02 -16.10 4.51
CA LYS A 68 -3.04 -15.27 5.17
C LYS A 68 -2.46 -14.39 6.26
N GLN A 69 -1.49 -14.87 7.03
CA GLN A 69 -0.89 -14.05 8.09
C GLN A 69 -0.06 -12.90 7.53
N GLN A 70 0.68 -13.13 6.44
CA GLN A 70 1.56 -12.12 5.84
C GLN A 70 0.81 -11.14 4.94
N PHE A 71 -0.01 -11.64 4.02
CA PHE A 71 -0.73 -10.80 3.05
C PHE A 71 -2.13 -10.41 3.52
N ARG A 72 -2.64 -11.01 4.61
CA ARG A 72 -4.00 -10.78 5.13
C ARG A 72 -5.12 -11.17 4.16
N MET A 73 -4.83 -12.03 3.18
CA MET A 73 -5.78 -12.48 2.16
C MET A 73 -5.65 -13.98 1.88
N ARG A 74 -6.66 -14.57 1.21
CA ARG A 74 -6.51 -15.89 0.62
C ARG A 74 -5.64 -15.81 -0.63
N ARG A 75 -4.78 -16.80 -0.84
CA ARG A 75 -3.94 -16.90 -2.04
C ARG A 75 -4.74 -16.97 -3.33
N GLU A 76 -5.83 -17.72 -3.35
CA GLU A 76 -6.74 -17.80 -4.51
C GLU A 76 -7.32 -16.43 -4.87
N LEU A 77 -7.69 -15.63 -3.87
CA LEU A 77 -8.19 -14.27 -4.09
C LEU A 77 -7.10 -13.38 -4.68
N PHE A 78 -5.86 -13.49 -4.19
CA PHE A 78 -4.73 -12.76 -4.76
C PHE A 78 -4.56 -13.10 -6.25
N LEU A 79 -4.60 -14.38 -6.62
CA LEU A 79 -4.47 -14.79 -8.02
C LEU A 79 -5.60 -14.26 -8.90
N ASN A 80 -6.84 -14.24 -8.41
CA ASN A 80 -7.97 -13.66 -9.13
C ASN A 80 -7.78 -12.15 -9.33
N ILE A 81 -7.34 -11.42 -8.30
CA ILE A 81 -7.06 -9.98 -8.41
C ILE A 81 -5.95 -9.73 -9.43
N VAL A 82 -4.88 -10.52 -9.42
CA VAL A 82 -3.80 -10.39 -10.41
C VAL A 82 -4.35 -10.58 -11.83
N ALA A 83 -5.13 -11.63 -12.06
CA ALA A 83 -5.73 -11.88 -13.37
C ALA A 83 -6.66 -10.74 -13.82
N ASP A 84 -7.51 -10.24 -12.93
CA ASP A 84 -8.43 -9.13 -13.22
C ASP A 84 -7.68 -7.83 -13.52
N VAL A 85 -6.60 -7.55 -12.76
CA VAL A 85 -5.76 -6.36 -12.96
C VAL A 85 -4.96 -6.45 -14.25
N GLU A 86 -4.39 -7.61 -14.57
CA GLU A 86 -3.70 -7.83 -15.85
C GLU A 86 -4.65 -7.66 -17.04
N ALA A 87 -5.89 -8.14 -16.91
CA ALA A 87 -6.92 -8.00 -17.95
C ALA A 87 -7.42 -6.55 -18.11
N ALA A 88 -7.60 -5.83 -17.00
CA ALA A 88 -8.12 -4.46 -17.01
C ALA A 88 -7.05 -3.40 -17.32
N CYS A 89 -5.79 -3.63 -16.96
CA CYS A 89 -4.72 -2.64 -17.01
C CYS A 89 -3.48 -3.19 -17.74
N PRO A 90 -3.26 -2.78 -19.02
CA PRO A 90 -2.09 -3.18 -19.81
C PRO A 90 -0.73 -2.79 -19.22
N TYR A 91 -0.70 -1.92 -18.20
CA TYR A 91 0.51 -1.54 -17.48
C TYR A 91 1.15 -2.72 -16.74
N PHE A 92 0.34 -3.63 -16.19
CA PHE A 92 0.80 -4.76 -15.39
C PHE A 92 1.21 -5.98 -16.22
N VAL A 93 1.08 -5.91 -17.55
CA VAL A 93 1.50 -6.98 -18.44
C VAL A 93 2.98 -6.80 -18.79
N GLN A 94 3.80 -7.82 -18.50
CA GLN A 94 5.22 -7.81 -18.85
C GLN A 94 5.40 -7.79 -20.36
N LYS A 95 5.93 -6.68 -20.89
CA LYS A 95 6.22 -6.55 -22.32
C LYS A 95 7.50 -7.31 -22.66
N PRO A 96 7.56 -8.02 -23.81
CA PRO A 96 8.81 -8.59 -24.28
C PRO A 96 9.81 -7.46 -24.50
N ALA A 97 11.04 -7.63 -23.99
CA ALA A 97 12.13 -6.71 -24.29
C ALA A 97 12.41 -6.78 -25.80
N THR A 98 12.30 -5.63 -26.48
CA THR A 98 12.68 -5.47 -27.89
C THR A 98 14.19 -5.34 -28.02
#